data_AF-A0A6N3X7V1-F1
#
_entry.id   AF-A0A6N3X7V1-F1
#
_cell.length_a   1.000
_cell.length_b   1.000
_cell.length_c   1.000
_cell.angle_alpha   90.00
_cell.angle_beta   90.00
_cell.angle_gamma   90.00
#
_symmetry.space_group_name_H-M   'P 1'
#
loop_
_entity.id
_entity.type
_entity.pdbx_description
1 polymer ?
#
loop_
_entity_poly.entity_id
_entity_poly.type
_entity_poly.pdbx_seq_one_letter_code
_entity_poly.pdbx_strand_id
1 'polypeptide(L)' 'MPTLPATSDKAKLLDKARHLFDQAELRAREGDLQQAAELIVRGLHYEHRAARLGPQVLQLIKSS' A
#
# COMPACT_ATOMS: atom_id res chain seq x y z
N MET A 1 -11.28 26.48 -1.61
CA MET A 1 -10.16 25.84 -0.90
C MET A 1 -9.80 24.55 -1.63
N PRO A 2 -8.69 24.46 -2.37
CA PRO A 2 -8.36 23.25 -3.11
C PRO A 2 -7.30 22.45 -2.36
N THR A 3 -7.66 21.31 -1.77
CA THR A 3 -6.66 20.27 -1.45
C THR A 3 -7.29 18.89 -1.64
N LEU A 4 -7.20 18.39 -2.88
CA LEU A 4 -7.27 16.96 -3.19
C LEU A 4 -5.84 16.38 -3.27
N PRO A 5 -5.16 16.01 -2.15
CA PRO A 5 -3.92 15.24 -2.21
C PRO A 5 -4.09 13.76 -1.82
N ALA A 6 -5.20 13.38 -1.17
CA ALA A 6 -5.38 12.05 -0.58
C ALA A 6 -5.38 10.90 -1.61
N THR A 7 -5.88 11.16 -2.82
CA THR A 7 -5.87 10.19 -3.93
C THR A 7 -4.47 9.94 -4.47
N SER A 8 -3.61 10.96 -4.50
CA SER A 8 -2.23 10.84 -4.99
C SER A 8 -1.38 9.97 -4.06
N ASP A 9 -1.47 10.19 -2.75
CA ASP A 9 -0.66 9.45 -1.78
C ASP A 9 -1.14 8.01 -1.60
N LYS A 10 -2.46 7.78 -1.66
CA LYS A 10 -3.01 6.42 -1.74
C LYS A 10 -2.50 5.69 -2.99
N ALA A 11 -2.56 6.34 -4.16
CA ALA A 11 -2.08 5.74 -5.41
C ALA A 11 -0.59 5.40 -5.35
N LYS A 12 0.27 6.28 -4.82
CA LYS A 12 1.72 6.02 -4.64
C LYS A 12 1.99 4.82 -3.73
N LEU A 13 1.21 4.64 -2.66
CA LEU A 13 1.37 3.49 -1.77
C LEU A 13 0.97 2.18 -2.46
N LEU A 14 -0.14 2.18 -3.21
CA LEU A 14 -0.56 1.02 -3.99
C LEU A 14 0.44 0.67 -5.10
N ASP A 15 1.01 1.68 -5.76
CA ASP A 15 2.04 1.49 -6.78
C ASP A 15 3.31 0.84 -6.19
N LYS A 16 3.76 1.30 -5.01
CA LYS A 16 4.87 0.66 -4.28
C LYS A 16 4.56 -0.78 -3.88
N ALA A 17 3.34 -1.06 -3.44
CA ALA A 17 2.92 -2.43 -3.12
C ALA A 17 3.01 -3.33 -4.37
N ARG A 18 2.52 -2.83 -5.52
CA ARG A 18 2.56 -3.55 -6.79
C ARG A 18 3.98 -3.93 -7.20
N HIS A 19 4.90 -2.98 -7.18
CA HIS A 19 6.31 -3.23 -7.51
C HIS A 19 6.95 -4.30 -6.61
N LEU A 20 6.60 -4.32 -5.32
CA LEU A 20 7.09 -5.34 -4.39
C LEU A 20 6.53 -6.73 -4.70
N PHE A 21 5.27 -6.83 -5.11
CA PHE A 21 4.67 -8.10 -5.51
C PHE A 21 5.25 -8.62 -6.82
N ASP A 22 5.49 -7.75 -7.80
CA ASP A 22 6.13 -8.14 -9.06
C ASP A 22 7.55 -8.68 -8.80
N GLN A 23 8.31 -8.05 -7.88
CA GLN A 23 9.60 -8.56 -7.44
C GLN A 23 9.50 -9.87 -6.66
N ALA A 24 8.48 -10.02 -5.80
CA ALA A 24 8.25 -11.25 -5.06
C ALA A 24 7.97 -12.43 -5.99
N GLU A 25 7.18 -12.20 -7.05
CA GLU A 25 6.91 -13.21 -8.06
C GLU A 25 8.18 -13.64 -8.79
N LEU A 26 9.06 -12.69 -9.14
CA LEU A 26 10.36 -13.00 -9.74
C LEU A 26 11.20 -13.89 -8.81
N ARG A 27 11.34 -13.52 -7.53
CA ARG A 27 12.11 -14.30 -6.54
C ARG A 27 11.52 -15.68 -6.30
N ALA A 28 10.19 -15.79 -6.25
CA ALA A 28 9.52 -17.08 -6.11
C ALA A 28 9.79 -18.00 -7.31
N ARG A 29 9.79 -17.46 -8.54
CA ARG A 29 10.14 -18.21 -9.76
C ARG A 29 11.60 -18.65 -9.78
N GLU A 30 12.50 -17.88 -9.17
CA GLU A 30 13.91 -18.23 -8.98
C GLU A 30 14.13 -19.27 -7.86
N GLY A 31 13.08 -19.65 -7.11
CA GLY A 31 13.16 -20.55 -5.97
C GLY A 31 13.57 -19.89 -4.66
N ASP A 32 13.80 -18.57 -4.66
CA ASP A 32 14.10 -17.78 -3.47
C ASP A 32 12.81 -17.38 -2.74
N LEU A 33 12.23 -18.36 -2.06
CA LEU A 33 10.97 -18.21 -1.34
C LEU A 33 11.09 -17.30 -0.12
N GLN A 34 12.27 -17.24 0.52
CA GLN A 34 12.49 -16.38 1.68
C GLN A 34 12.41 -14.92 1.25
N GLN A 35 13.14 -14.53 0.20
CA GLN A 35 13.11 -13.16 -0.29
C GLN A 35 11.73 -12.79 -0.86
N ALA A 36 11.05 -13.72 -1.52
CA ALA A 36 9.67 -13.52 -1.98
C ALA A 36 8.72 -13.23 -0.82
N ALA A 37 8.78 -13.99 0.28
CA ALA A 37 7.94 -13.79 1.46
C ALA A 37 8.19 -12.42 2.12
N GLU A 38 9.46 -12.00 2.25
CA GLU A 38 9.79 -10.68 2.77
C GLU A 38 9.21 -9.54 1.92
N LEU A 39 9.29 -9.67 0.60
CA LEU A 39 8.74 -8.69 -0.35
C LEU A 39 7.21 -8.62 -0.25
N ILE A 40 6.53 -9.77 -0.13
CA ILE A 40 5.07 -9.83 0.06
C ILE A 40 4.66 -9.10 1.35
N VAL A 41 5.32 -9.38 2.47
CA VAL A 41 5.00 -8.74 3.76
C VAL A 41 5.18 -7.21 3.68
N ARG A 42 6.24 -6.75 3.00
CA ARG A 42 6.45 -5.31 2.76
C ARG A 42 5.36 -4.70 1.88
N GLY A 43 4.94 -5.40 0.82
CA GLY A 43 3.84 -4.96 -0.05
C GLY A 43 2.52 -4.79 0.70
N LEU A 44 2.16 -5.78 1.52
CA LEU A 44 0.95 -5.74 2.37
C LEU A 44 0.96 -4.56 3.34
N HIS A 45 2.12 -4.17 3.87
CA HIS A 45 2.23 -2.99 4.73
C HIS A 45 1.82 -1.69 3.99
N TYR A 46 2.21 -1.56 2.72
CA TYR A 46 1.83 -0.42 1.90
C TYR A 46 0.34 -0.43 1.55
N GLU A 47 -0.25 -1.58 1.24
CA GLU A 47 -1.71 -1.71 1.02
C GLU A 47 -2.50 -1.34 2.27
N HIS A 48 -2.08 -1.84 3.44
CA HIS A 48 -2.71 -1.51 4.72
C HIS A 48 -2.62 0.00 5.00
N ARG A 49 -1.48 0.63 4.72
CA ARG A 49 -1.34 2.09 4.85
C ARG A 49 -2.23 2.85 3.85
N ALA A 50 -2.34 2.37 2.62
CA ALA A 50 -3.20 2.96 1.59
C ALA A 50 -4.69 2.87 1.99
N ALA A 51 -5.11 1.77 2.61
CA ALA A 51 -6.47 1.60 3.14
C ALA A 51 -6.77 2.61 4.26
N ARG A 52 -5.78 2.96 5.09
CA ARG A 52 -5.92 3.93 6.18
C ARG A 52 -5.94 5.40 5.74
N LEU A 53 -5.59 5.72 4.48
CA LEU A 53 -5.68 7.08 3.94
C LEU A 53 -7.10 7.50 3.49
N GLY A 54 -8.12 6.68 3.76
CA GLY A 54 -9.52 7.06 3.59
C GLY A 54 -10.03 8.02 4.67
N PRO A 55 -11.22 8.64 4.49
CA PRO A 55 -11.85 9.47 5.52
C PRO A 55 -11.97 8.67 6.81
N GLN A 56 -11.30 9.12 7.88
CA GLN A 56 -11.40 8.44 9.15
C GLN A 56 -12.79 8.74 9.74
N VAL A 57 -13.54 7.70 10.11
CA VAL A 57 -14.89 7.83 10.67
C VAL A 57 -14.94 8.86 11.82
N LEU A 58 -13.90 8.89 12.67
CA LEU A 58 -13.77 9.87 13.75
C LEU A 58 -13.61 11.33 13.26
N GLN A 59 -13.00 11.56 12.10
CA GLN A 59 -12.90 12.91 11.51
C GLN A 59 -14.24 13.36 10.92
N LEU A 60 -15.01 12.45 10.32
CA LEU A 60 -16.35 12.73 9.80
C LEU A 60 -17.33 13.10 10.94
N ILE A 61 -17.23 12.43 12.09
CA ILE A 61 -18.07 12.71 13.26
C ILE A 61 -17.73 14.08 13.88
N LYS A 62 -16.46 14.46 13.96
CA LYS A 62 -16.05 15.76 14.56
C LYS A 62 -16.35 16.99 13.70
N SER A 63 -16.68 16.79 12.42
CA SER A 63 -17.02 17.87 11.48
C SER A 63 -18.52 18.03 11.26
N SER A 64 -19.34 17.26 12.00
CA SER A 64 -20.81 17.33 12.03
C SER A 64 -21.29 18.20 13.19
#